data_AF-A0A9Q8YCP4-F1
#
_entry.id   AF-A0A9Q8YCP4-F1
#
_cell.length_a   1.000
_cell.length_b   1.000
_cell.length_c   1.000
_cell.angle_alpha   90.00
_cell.angle_beta   90.00
_cell.angle_gamma   90.00
#
_symmetry.space_group_name_H-M   'P 1'
#
loop_
_entity.id
_entity.type
_entity.pdbx_description
1 polymer ?
#
loop_
_entity_poly.entity_id
_entity_poly.type
_entity_poly.pdbx_seq_one_letter_code
_entity_poly.pdbx_strand_id
1 'polypeptide(L)' 'MAKVVVIGLAGDNRLWVADLDAGTVSQIATPTQGPLAAANDLRNNSGAMVHKGVNLAVVAASSGSVSGGFMDG' A
#
# COMPACT_ATOMS: atom_id res chain seq x y z
N MET A 1 -6.55 -18.44 4.10
CA MET A 1 -5.27 -17.74 3.81
C MET A 1 -5.44 -16.31 4.27
N ALA A 2 -4.46 -15.72 4.96
CA ALA A 2 -4.59 -14.38 5.51
C ALA A 2 -4.67 -13.32 4.40
N LYS A 3 -5.67 -12.44 4.44
CA LYS A 3 -5.80 -11.33 3.48
C LYS A 3 -5.14 -10.07 4.04
N VAL A 4 -3.82 -10.12 4.14
CA VAL A 4 -3.02 -8.99 4.65
C VAL A 4 -2.21 -8.38 3.51
N VAL A 5 -2.33 -7.06 3.34
CA VAL A 5 -1.58 -6.31 2.32
C VAL A 5 -0.75 -5.21 2.96
N VAL A 6 0.43 -4.98 2.41
CA VAL A 6 1.28 -3.83 2.78
C VAL A 6 1.07 -2.74 1.74
N ILE A 7 0.79 -1.52 2.19
CA ILE A 7 0.45 -0.38 1.37
C ILE A 7 1.49 0.73 1.62
N GLY A 8 2.07 1.24 0.54
CA GLY A 8 2.85 2.47 0.51
C GLY A 8 2.27 3.40 -0.56
N LEU A 9 2.27 4.70 -0.28
CA LEU A 9 1.73 5.71 -1.19
C LEU A 9 2.88 6.53 -1.79
N ALA A 10 2.77 6.92 -3.06
CA ALA A 10 3.72 7.84 -3.66
C ALA A 10 3.70 9.18 -2.91
N GLY A 11 4.88 9.72 -2.58
CA GLY A 11 5.00 10.93 -1.76
C GLY A 11 4.81 10.72 -0.25
N ASP A 12 4.47 9.50 0.21
CA ASP A 12 4.43 9.15 1.63
C ASP A 12 5.51 8.11 1.98
N ASN A 13 6.39 8.46 2.91
CA ASN A 13 7.44 7.55 3.38
C ASN A 13 6.93 6.48 4.34
N ARG A 14 5.70 6.59 4.84
CA ARG A 14 5.11 5.62 5.77
C ARG A 14 4.64 4.36 5.03
N LEU A 15 4.59 3.27 5.78
CA LEU A 15 4.00 2.01 5.35
C LEU A 15 2.82 1.66 6.24
N TRP A 16 1.82 1.03 5.63
CA TRP A 16 0.60 0.61 6.26
C TRP A 16 0.40 -0.88 6.04
N VAL A 17 -0.16 -1.55 7.03
CA VAL A 17 -0.67 -2.91 6.91
C VAL A 17 -2.17 -2.83 6.98
N ALA A 18 -2.84 -3.35 5.95
CA ALA A 18 -4.28 -3.56 5.97
C ALA A 18 -4.55 -5.05 6.17
N ASP A 19 -5.23 -5.38 7.26
CA ASP A 19 -5.82 -6.68 7.48
C ASP A 19 -7.26 -6.62 6.98
N LEU A 20 -7.52 -7.27 5.83
CA LEU A 20 -8.82 -7.23 5.16
C LEU A 20 -9.82 -8.21 5.77
N ASP A 21 -9.37 -9.19 6.57
CA ASP A 21 -10.28 -10.07 7.30
C ASP A 21 -10.74 -9.39 8.61
N ALA A 22 -9.85 -8.65 9.27
CA ALA A 22 -10.20 -7.83 10.44
C ALA A 22 -10.84 -6.47 10.09
N GLY A 23 -10.69 -6.01 8.85
CA GLY A 23 -11.18 -4.70 8.40
C GLY A 23 -10.40 -3.53 9.03
N THR A 24 -9.11 -3.71 9.30
CA THR A 24 -8.28 -2.72 9.99
C THR A 24 -7.11 -2.27 9.14
N VAL A 25 -6.67 -1.02 9.35
CA VAL A 25 -5.46 -0.47 8.74
C VAL A 25 -4.61 0.12 9.84
N SER A 26 -3.34 -0.27 9.91
CA SER A 26 -2.39 0.20 10.91
C SER A 26 -1.08 0.63 10.27
N GLN A 27 -0.50 1.72 10.76
CA GLN A 27 0.84 2.12 10.36
C GLN A 27 1.85 1.14 10.93
N ILE A 28 2.85 0.76 10.13
CA ILE A 28 3.98 -0.04 10.60
C ILE A 28 5.26 0.78 10.61
N ALA A 29 6.19 0.36 11.48
CA ALA A 29 7.54 0.91 11.48
C ALA A 29 8.23 0.62 10.14
N THR A 30 9.08 1.56 9.70
CA THR A 30 9.87 1.38 8.48
C THR A 30 10.76 0.14 8.63
N PRO A 31 10.62 -0.86 7.74
CA PRO A 31 11.42 -2.06 7.78
C PRO A 31 12.87 -1.70 7.47
N THR A 32 13.78 -2.11 8.34
CA THR A 32 15.22 -1.83 8.21
C THR A 32 15.98 -2.98 7.55
N GLN A 33 15.38 -4.17 7.46
CA GLN A 33 15.99 -5.38 6.90
C GLN A 33 14.98 -6.26 6.15
N GLY A 34 15.51 -7.14 5.28
CA GLY A 34 14.74 -8.16 4.57
C GLY A 34 14.07 -7.69 3.27
N PRO A 35 13.29 -8.57 2.61
CA PRO A 35 12.69 -8.30 1.30
C PRO A 35 11.75 -7.09 1.31
N LEU A 36 11.05 -6.84 2.42
CA LEU A 36 10.18 -5.69 2.56
C LEU A 36 10.96 -4.37 2.63
N ALA A 37 12.14 -4.36 3.27
CA ALA A 37 13.01 -3.19 3.27
C ALA A 37 13.52 -2.87 1.86
N ALA A 38 13.95 -3.89 1.10
CA ALA A 38 14.35 -3.71 -0.30
C ALA A 38 13.21 -3.19 -1.18
N ALA A 39 11.99 -3.73 -1.03
CA ALA A 39 10.81 -3.22 -1.72
C ALA A 39 10.47 -1.77 -1.33
N ASN A 40 10.62 -1.43 -0.04
CA ASN A 40 10.41 -0.08 0.46
C ASN A 40 11.47 0.90 -0.09
N ASP A 41 12.70 0.46 -0.29
CA ASP A 41 13.75 1.27 -0.90
C ASP A 41 13.46 1.55 -2.39
N LEU A 42 13.08 0.50 -3.15
CA LEU A 42 12.72 0.62 -4.56
C LEU A 42 11.57 1.61 -4.80
N ARG A 43 10.51 1.57 -3.97
CA ARG A 43 9.41 2.53 -4.12
C ARG A 43 9.81 3.97 -3.80
N ASN A 44 10.71 4.19 -2.83
CA ASN A 44 11.07 5.53 -2.37
C ASN A 44 12.14 6.17 -3.26
N ASN A 45 13.13 5.40 -3.70
CA ASN A 45 14.28 5.91 -4.45
C ASN A 45 14.15 5.74 -5.96
N SER A 46 13.40 4.74 -6.43
CA SER A 46 13.26 4.44 -7.87
C SER A 46 11.85 4.71 -8.41
N GLY A 47 10.90 5.12 -7.55
CA GLY A 47 9.49 5.29 -7.94
C GLY A 47 8.83 3.99 -8.41
N ALA A 48 9.41 2.83 -8.08
CA ALA A 48 8.94 1.54 -8.57
C ALA A 48 7.62 1.12 -7.90
N MET A 49 6.70 0.56 -8.69
CA MET A 49 5.53 -0.13 -8.15
C MET A 49 5.89 -1.58 -7.80
N VAL A 50 5.73 -1.95 -6.53
CA VAL A 50 5.97 -3.31 -6.03
C VAL A 50 4.67 -3.93 -5.58
N HIS A 51 4.24 -5.02 -6.24
CA HIS A 51 3.04 -5.77 -5.87
C HIS A 51 3.30 -7.27 -5.92
N LYS A 52 2.64 -8.02 -5.03
CA LYS A 52 2.69 -9.49 -5.02
C LYS A 52 1.31 -10.03 -4.67
N GLY A 53 0.67 -10.69 -5.64
CA GLY A 53 -0.69 -11.22 -5.48
C GLY A 53 -1.80 -10.16 -5.48
N VAL A 54 -1.46 -8.87 -5.64
CA VAL A 54 -2.41 -7.78 -5.85
C VAL A 54 -2.53 -7.51 -7.35
N ASN A 55 -3.77 -7.50 -7.86
CA ASN A 55 -4.09 -7.27 -9.28
C ASN A 55 -4.64 -5.86 -9.57
N LEU A 56 -5.02 -5.10 -8.55
CA LEU A 56 -5.43 -3.70 -8.63
C LEU A 56 -5.00 -2.95 -7.36
N ALA A 57 -4.25 -1.87 -7.53
CA ALA A 57 -3.87 -0.97 -6.44
C ALA A 57 -3.92 0.46 -6.98
N VAL A 58 -4.90 1.24 -6.51
CA VAL A 58 -5.13 2.62 -6.97
C VAL A 58 -5.43 3.49 -5.76
N VAL A 59 -4.88 4.70 -5.77
CA VAL A 59 -5.18 5.73 -4.77
C VAL A 59 -6.44 6.46 -5.20
N ALA A 60 -7.41 6.58 -4.30
CA ALA A 60 -8.62 7.36 -4.54
C ALA A 60 -8.62 8.61 -3.67
N ALA A 61 -9.16 9.72 -4.20
CA ALA A 61 -9.25 10.99 -3.47
C ALA A 61 -10.18 10.92 -2.26
N SER A 62 -11.19 10.03 -2.28
CA SER A 62 -12.11 9.81 -1.16
C SER A 62 -12.81 8.46 -1.25
N SER A 63 -13.42 8.00 -0.15
CA SER A 63 -14.27 6.80 -0.15
C SER A 63 -15.50 6.95 -1.07
N GLY A 64 -16.05 8.16 -1.19
CA GLY A 64 -17.13 8.47 -2.13
C GLY A 64 -16.69 8.41 -3.59
N SER A 65 -15.42 8.71 -3.88
CA SER A 65 -14.84 8.54 -5.22
C SER A 65 -14.79 7.06 -5.60
N VAL A 66 -14.41 6.18 -4.65
CA VAL A 66 -14.39 4.73 -4.87
C VAL A 66 -15.78 4.19 -5.19
N SER A 67 -16.82 4.58 -4.44
CA SER A 67 -18.18 4.09 -4.68
C SER A 67 -18.81 4.62 -5.97
N GLY A 68 -18.34 5.77 -6.47
CA GLY A 68 -18.73 6.32 -7.77
C GLY A 68 -17.93 5.81 -8.97
N GLY A 69 -16.90 4.96 -8.75
CA GLY A 69 -16.01 4.48 -9.81
C GLY A 69 -14.97 5.50 -10.28
N PHE A 70 -14.81 6.62 -9.56
CA PHE A 70 -13.80 7.64 -9.84
C PHE A 70 -12.47 7.25 -9.20
N MET A 71 -11.50 6.98 -10.05
CA MET A 71 -10.18 6.44 -9.67
C MET A 71 -9.05 7.38 -10.08
N ASP A 72 -9.32 8.70 -10.08
CA ASP A 72 -8.29 9.72 -10.31
C ASP A 72 -8.65 11.05 -9.63
N GLY A 73 -7.59 11.75 -9.21
CA GLY A 73 -7.57 13.07 -8.59
C GLY A 73 -6.15 13.57 -8.52
#